data_AF-A0A0N1HW63-F1
#
_entry.id   AF-A0A0N1HW63-F1
#
_cell.length_a   1.000
_cell.length_b   1.000
_cell.length_c   1.000
_cell.angle_alpha   90.00
_cell.angle_beta   90.00
_cell.angle_gamma   90.00
#
_symmetry.space_group_name_H-M   'P 1'
#
loop_
_entity.id
_entity.type
_entity.pdbx_description
1 polymer ?
#
loop_
_entity_poly.entity_id
_entity_poly.type
_entity_poly.pdbx_seq_one_letter_code
_entity_poly.pdbx_strand_id
1 'polypeptide(L)'
;MSDNFVHIIAPTSPNTPCTPLSASQWVRDFKQVLDQNVVQPTEENSKVSLVGPHLGSRMHVYNYSINQNDQFWAEVARRDFFWKKHWADDNCVKTYNFDRSKGPIFARWFEGGVTNVCYNALDRHLPEHKDRVCFYFEGNDPEVARSLTYGQMYTQVVELANVLKLQYGICKGDRVAIYLPMIPAAAVAMLACARIGAVSSV
;
A
#
# COMPACT_ATOMS: atom_id res chain seq x y z
N MET A 1 15.11 -38.91 31.55
CA MET A 1 13.75 -38.73 31.00
C MET A 1 12.89 -38.33 32.16
N SER A 2 12.78 -37.02 32.35
CA SER A 2 12.27 -36.39 33.57
C SER A 2 11.05 -35.55 33.22
N ASP A 3 10.05 -35.72 34.06
CA ASP A 3 8.68 -35.26 34.00
C ASP A 3 8.50 -33.75 33.78
N ASN A 4 7.46 -33.45 32.97
CA ASN A 4 6.78 -32.18 32.92
C ASN A 4 6.17 -31.86 34.29
N PHE A 5 6.70 -30.86 34.99
CA PHE A 5 5.97 -30.14 36.03
C PHE A 5 6.00 -28.65 35.76
N VAL A 6 4.80 -28.11 35.57
CA VAL A 6 4.47 -26.69 35.54
C VAL A 6 4.89 -26.08 36.88
N HIS A 7 5.89 -25.21 36.88
CA HIS A 7 6.18 -24.38 38.04
C HIS A 7 5.12 -23.28 38.14
N ILE A 8 4.04 -23.60 38.85
CA ILE A 8 3.08 -22.64 39.37
C ILE A 8 3.86 -21.69 40.30
N ILE A 9 3.82 -20.41 39.98
CA ILE A 9 4.39 -19.33 40.79
C ILE A 9 3.82 -19.46 42.21
N ALA A 10 4.68 -19.64 43.20
CA ALA A 10 4.29 -19.73 44.60
C ALA A 10 3.56 -18.45 45.03
N PRO A 11 2.47 -18.54 45.82
CA PRO A 11 1.79 -17.36 46.34
C PRO A 11 2.72 -16.69 47.35
N THR A 12 3.20 -15.50 47.02
CA THR A 12 3.89 -14.61 47.95
C THR A 12 2.94 -14.29 49.12
N SER A 13 3.49 -14.38 50.33
CA SER A 13 2.85 -14.11 51.63
C SER A 13 1.81 -12.96 51.62
N PRO A 14 0.64 -13.09 52.29
CA PRO A 14 -0.47 -12.14 52.16
C PRO A 14 -0.27 -10.75 52.80
N ASN A 15 0.84 -10.49 53.51
CA ASN A 15 0.94 -9.34 54.43
C ASN A 15 2.14 -8.43 54.22
N THR A 16 2.55 -8.19 52.97
CA THR A 16 3.43 -7.03 52.70
C THR A 16 2.54 -5.85 52.32
N PRO A 17 2.52 -4.73 53.07
CA PRO A 17 1.70 -3.59 52.70
C PRO A 17 2.16 -3.08 51.32
N CYS A 18 1.32 -3.28 50.30
CA CYS A 18 1.52 -2.67 48.99
C CYS A 18 1.41 -1.16 49.16
N THR A 19 2.57 -0.52 49.31
CA THR A 19 2.63 0.95 49.27
C THR A 19 2.22 1.34 47.85
N PRO A 20 1.18 2.18 47.66
CA PRO A 20 0.75 2.55 46.32
C PRO A 20 1.93 3.19 45.58
N LEU A 21 2.31 2.59 44.45
CA LEU A 21 3.39 3.09 43.61
C LEU A 21 3.09 4.56 43.27
N SER A 22 4.10 5.41 43.42
CA SER A 22 3.99 6.79 42.96
C SER A 22 3.75 6.82 41.44
N ALA A 23 3.12 7.87 40.93
CA ALA A 23 2.94 8.05 39.48
C ALA A 23 4.28 7.93 38.71
N SER A 24 5.39 8.33 39.34
CA SER A 24 6.74 8.22 38.77
C SER A 24 7.28 6.79 38.69
N GLN A 25 6.81 5.89 39.56
CA GLN A 25 7.13 4.46 39.52
C GLN A 25 6.24 3.77 38.49
N TRP A 26 4.93 4.06 38.47
CA TRP A 26 4.03 3.56 37.41
C TRP A 26 4.52 3.91 36.00
N VAL A 27 4.96 5.14 35.77
CA VAL A 27 5.49 5.57 34.46
C VAL A 27 6.81 4.86 34.13
N ARG A 28 7.66 4.60 35.12
CA ARG A 28 8.93 3.86 34.91
C ARG A 28 8.66 2.40 34.59
N ASP A 29 7.83 1.74 35.39
CA ASP A 29 7.49 0.34 35.23
C ASP A 29 6.71 0.11 33.92
N PHE A 30 5.81 1.04 33.55
CA PHE A 30 5.09 1.01 32.27
C PHE A 30 6.04 1.16 31.07
N LYS A 31 7.03 2.06 31.15
CA LYS A 31 8.08 2.18 30.11
C LYS A 31 8.93 0.91 30.02
N GLN A 32 9.26 0.30 31.15
CA GLN A 32 10.04 -0.94 31.20
C GLN A 32 9.28 -2.14 30.61
N VAL A 33 7.96 -2.22 30.84
CA VAL A 33 7.07 -3.23 30.24
C VAL A 33 6.88 -3.01 28.74
N LEU A 34 6.80 -1.76 28.28
CA LEU A 34 6.78 -1.43 26.86
C LEU A 34 8.08 -1.87 26.18
N ASP A 35 9.23 -1.55 26.78
CA ASP A 35 10.55 -1.85 26.22
C ASP A 35 10.84 -3.37 26.15
N GLN A 36 10.32 -4.17 27.09
CA GLN A 36 10.44 -5.64 27.05
C GLN A 36 9.59 -6.30 25.94
N ASN A 37 8.56 -5.61 25.44
CA ASN A 37 7.68 -6.10 24.37
C ASN A 37 8.04 -5.52 22.98
N VAL A 38 9.13 -4.77 22.86
CA VAL A 38 9.59 -4.26 21.56
C VAL A 38 10.31 -5.37 20.79
N VAL A 39 9.64 -5.89 19.76
CA VAL A 39 10.24 -6.85 18.82
C VAL A 39 11.05 -6.09 17.78
N GLN A 40 12.36 -6.27 17.81
CA GLN A 40 13.26 -5.69 16.79
C GLN A 40 13.15 -6.47 15.48
N PRO A 41 13.36 -5.81 14.32
CA PRO A 41 13.48 -6.50 13.05
C PRO A 41 14.59 -7.55 13.10
N THR A 42 14.36 -8.71 12.50
CA THR A 42 15.42 -9.71 12.33
C THR A 42 16.55 -9.16 11.46
N GLU A 43 17.75 -9.73 11.57
CA GLU A 43 18.88 -9.33 10.74
C GLU A 43 18.59 -9.50 9.25
N GLU A 44 17.88 -10.57 8.88
CA GLU A 44 17.48 -10.85 7.50
C GLU A 44 16.60 -9.72 6.95
N ASN A 45 15.55 -9.33 7.68
CA ASN A 45 14.67 -8.22 7.29
C ASN A 45 15.41 -6.88 7.25
N SER A 46 16.35 -6.67 8.17
CA SER A 46 17.14 -5.44 8.23
C SER A 46 18.05 -5.27 7.01
N LYS A 47 18.59 -6.37 6.47
CA LYS A 47 19.48 -6.36 5.30
C LYS A 47 18.76 -5.98 4.00
N VAL A 48 17.49 -6.37 3.85
CA VAL A 48 16.69 -6.11 2.65
C VAL A 48 15.83 -4.83 2.74
N SER A 49 15.93 -4.09 3.84
CA SER A 49 15.13 -2.89 4.09
C SER A 49 15.49 -1.75 3.12
N LEU A 50 14.51 -1.27 2.37
CA LEU A 50 14.65 -0.12 1.46
C LEU A 50 14.81 1.22 2.20
N VAL A 51 14.49 1.27 3.49
CA VAL A 51 14.59 2.48 4.33
C VAL A 51 15.73 2.40 5.34
N GLY A 52 16.61 1.40 5.19
CA GLY A 52 17.75 1.15 6.07
C GLY A 52 17.44 0.23 7.26
N PRO A 53 18.50 -0.25 7.94
CA PRO A 53 18.40 -1.29 8.97
C PRO A 53 17.96 -0.77 10.35
N HIS A 54 17.92 0.55 10.55
CA HIS A 54 17.72 1.15 11.87
C HIS A 54 16.61 2.20 11.86
N LEU A 55 16.00 2.41 13.03
CA LEU A 55 14.95 3.41 13.21
C LEU A 55 15.38 4.82 12.77
N GLY A 56 16.66 5.17 12.98
CA GLY A 56 17.21 6.47 12.56
C GLY A 56 17.13 6.70 11.05
N SER A 57 17.38 5.68 10.23
CA SER A 57 17.27 5.75 8.77
C SER A 57 15.83 6.03 8.33
N ARG A 58 14.86 5.37 8.98
CA ARG A 58 13.42 5.60 8.74
C ARG A 58 12.99 7.00 9.19
N MET A 59 13.50 7.46 10.33
CA MET A 59 13.22 8.79 10.86
C MET A 59 13.75 9.89 9.95
N HIS A 60 14.90 9.68 9.29
CA HIS A 60 15.43 10.62 8.31
C HIS A 60 14.48 10.80 7.11
N VAL A 61 14.02 9.69 6.51
CA VAL A 61 13.05 9.73 5.39
C VAL A 61 11.73 10.39 5.84
N TYR A 62 11.25 10.03 7.04
CA TYR A 62 10.05 10.62 7.61
C TYR A 62 10.20 12.14 7.78
N ASN A 63 11.27 12.60 8.43
CA ASN A 63 11.52 14.03 8.64
C ASN A 63 11.61 14.79 7.31
N TYR A 64 12.22 14.21 6.29
CA TYR A 64 12.24 14.81 4.94
C TYR A 64 10.84 14.92 4.34
N SER A 65 10.01 13.87 4.46
CA SER A 65 8.62 13.88 3.96
C SER A 65 7.71 14.90 4.65
N ILE A 66 8.04 15.31 5.88
CA ILE A 66 7.28 16.33 6.63
C ILE A 66 7.82 17.72 6.34
N ASN A 67 9.14 17.91 6.46
CA ASN A 67 9.77 19.23 6.38
C ASN A 67 9.86 19.75 4.94
N GLN A 68 10.04 18.86 3.96
CA GLN A 68 10.14 19.18 2.53
C GLN A 68 9.08 18.40 1.74
N ASN A 69 7.84 18.48 2.19
CA ASN A 69 6.75 17.60 1.75
C ASN A 69 6.49 17.65 0.23
N ASP A 70 6.41 18.84 -0.35
CA ASP A 70 6.14 18.97 -1.79
C ASP A 70 7.29 18.39 -2.62
N GLN A 71 8.54 18.68 -2.25
CA GLN A 71 9.72 18.14 -2.93
C GLN A 71 9.76 16.61 -2.82
N PHE A 72 9.58 16.06 -1.61
CA PHE A 72 9.58 14.62 -1.37
C PHE A 72 8.57 13.88 -2.25
N TRP A 73 7.31 14.33 -2.26
CA TRP A 73 6.27 13.67 -3.07
C TRP A 73 6.48 13.88 -4.57
N ALA A 74 7.03 15.02 -4.98
CA ALA A 74 7.40 15.25 -6.37
C ALA A 74 8.48 14.27 -6.84
N GLU A 75 9.51 14.05 -6.03
CA GLU A 75 10.60 13.10 -6.32
C GLU A 75 10.08 11.66 -6.43
N VAL A 76 9.28 11.21 -5.45
CA VAL A 76 8.66 9.87 -5.47
C VAL A 76 7.79 9.71 -6.72
N ALA A 77 6.92 10.68 -7.01
CA ALA A 77 6.00 10.59 -8.14
C ALA A 77 6.72 10.60 -9.50
N ARG A 78 7.82 11.36 -9.65
CA ARG A 78 8.62 11.38 -10.88
C ARG A 78 9.48 10.13 -11.04
N ARG A 79 10.00 9.58 -9.95
CA ARG A 79 10.87 8.40 -9.97
C ARG A 79 10.09 7.10 -10.20
N ASP A 80 8.99 6.92 -9.47
CA ASP A 80 8.36 5.61 -9.33
C ASP A 80 7.17 5.38 -10.28
N PHE A 81 6.71 6.42 -10.96
CA PHE A 81 5.54 6.36 -11.84
C PHE A 81 5.82 6.95 -13.22
N PHE A 82 5.22 6.34 -14.24
CA PHE A 82 5.16 6.89 -15.57
C PHE A 82 4.11 7.99 -15.63
N TRP A 83 4.49 9.12 -16.23
CA TRP A 83 3.62 10.23 -16.57
C TRP A 83 3.72 10.51 -18.06
N LYS A 84 2.59 10.59 -18.74
CA LYS A 84 2.54 11.08 -20.13
C LYS A 84 2.82 12.58 -20.19
N LYS A 85 2.35 13.31 -19.18
CA LYS A 85 2.60 14.73 -18.98
C LYS A 85 2.80 14.95 -17.48
N HIS A 86 3.89 15.60 -17.10
CA HIS A 86 4.10 16.02 -15.72
C HIS A 86 3.26 17.27 -15.39
N TRP A 87 2.99 17.46 -14.10
CA TRP A 87 2.48 18.72 -13.58
C TRP A 87 3.52 19.83 -13.76
N ALA A 88 3.13 21.09 -13.57
CA ALA A 88 4.07 22.20 -13.66
C ALA A 88 5.18 22.06 -12.60
N ASP A 89 6.41 22.47 -12.90
CA ASP A 89 7.53 22.44 -11.96
C ASP A 89 7.43 23.53 -10.87
N ASP A 90 6.23 23.94 -10.50
CA ASP A 90 6.03 24.78 -9.32
C ASP A 90 6.29 23.97 -8.04
N ASN A 91 6.51 24.68 -6.94
CA ASN A 91 6.82 24.07 -5.65
C ASN A 91 5.57 23.44 -4.97
N CYS A 92 4.44 23.30 -5.65
CA CYS A 92 3.16 22.91 -5.05
C CYS A 92 2.58 21.68 -5.74
N VAL A 93 2.95 20.47 -5.27
CA VAL A 93 2.38 19.22 -5.83
C VAL A 93 0.98 18.92 -5.32
N LYS A 94 0.51 19.63 -4.30
CA LYS A 94 -0.79 19.43 -3.67
C LYS A 94 -1.46 20.75 -3.34
N THR A 95 -2.76 20.82 -3.55
CA THR A 95 -3.58 21.97 -3.14
C THR A 95 -4.83 21.43 -2.45
N TYR A 96 -5.14 21.93 -1.26
CA TYR A 96 -6.25 21.41 -0.46
C TYR A 96 -6.92 22.48 0.39
N ASN A 97 -8.18 22.22 0.72
CA ASN A 97 -8.91 22.90 1.78
C ASN A 97 -9.63 21.85 2.63
N PHE A 98 -9.28 21.78 3.91
CA PHE A 98 -10.00 20.95 4.89
C PHE A 98 -10.82 21.79 5.88
N ASP A 99 -10.80 23.11 5.74
CA ASP A 99 -11.53 24.05 6.58
C ASP A 99 -12.85 24.42 5.91
N ARG A 100 -13.96 23.93 6.48
CA ARG A 100 -15.31 24.20 5.97
C ARG A 100 -15.68 25.68 6.04
N SER A 101 -15.03 26.47 6.90
CA SER A 101 -15.26 27.92 6.99
C SER A 101 -14.64 28.69 5.82
N LYS A 102 -13.62 28.12 5.16
CA LYS A 102 -12.88 28.74 4.06
C LYS A 102 -13.37 28.31 2.67
N GLY A 103 -14.47 27.57 2.59
CA GLY A 103 -15.10 27.13 1.36
C GLY A 103 -15.26 25.61 1.26
N PRO A 104 -15.51 25.09 0.04
CA PRO A 104 -15.67 23.67 -0.19
C PRO A 104 -14.42 22.88 0.22
N ILE A 105 -14.63 21.68 0.75
CA ILE A 105 -13.55 20.75 1.07
C ILE A 105 -13.03 20.14 -0.23
N PHE A 106 -11.72 20.21 -0.44
CA PHE A 106 -11.08 19.57 -1.59
C PHE A 106 -9.65 19.15 -1.26
N ALA A 107 -9.16 18.16 -2.00
CA ALA A 107 -7.75 17.80 -2.05
C ALA A 107 -7.41 17.45 -3.49
N ARG A 108 -6.41 18.13 -4.05
CA ARG A 108 -5.90 17.91 -5.39
C ARG A 108 -4.40 17.67 -5.32
N TRP A 109 -3.94 16.75 -6.16
CA TRP A 109 -2.56 16.33 -6.23
C TRP A 109 -2.14 16.25 -7.69
N PHE A 110 -0.93 16.71 -7.98
CA PHE A 110 -0.31 16.65 -9.31
C PHE A 110 -1.20 17.26 -10.40
N GLU A 111 -1.81 18.42 -10.13
CA GLU A 111 -2.74 19.06 -11.06
C GLU A 111 -2.07 19.32 -12.42
N GLY A 112 -2.80 19.03 -13.50
CA GLY A 112 -2.28 19.10 -14.86
C GLY A 112 -1.40 17.91 -15.29
N GLY A 113 -1.02 17.03 -14.36
CA GLY A 113 -0.37 15.76 -14.63
C GLY A 113 -1.31 14.79 -15.35
N VAL A 114 -0.79 14.04 -16.31
CA VAL A 114 -1.53 13.03 -17.07
C VAL A 114 -0.82 11.69 -16.96
N THR A 115 -1.51 10.70 -16.40
CA THR A 115 -1.05 9.32 -16.29
C THR A 115 -2.19 8.34 -16.51
N ASN A 116 -1.87 7.05 -16.61
CA ASN A 116 -2.84 5.97 -16.64
C ASN A 116 -2.41 4.86 -15.67
N VAL A 117 -3.34 4.42 -14.83
CA VAL A 117 -3.07 3.38 -13.81
C VAL A 117 -2.76 2.04 -14.46
N CYS A 118 -3.51 1.65 -15.50
CA CYS A 118 -3.24 0.41 -16.24
C CYS A 118 -1.85 0.44 -16.88
N TYR A 119 -1.43 1.57 -17.47
CA TYR A 119 -0.08 1.70 -18.02
C TYR A 119 1.02 1.50 -16.96
N ASN A 120 0.84 2.08 -15.77
CA ASN A 120 1.78 1.92 -14.66
C ASN A 120 1.77 0.52 -14.05
N ALA A 121 0.62 -0.14 -14.00
CA ALA A 121 0.51 -1.47 -13.42
C ALA A 121 0.93 -2.58 -14.40
N LEU A 122 0.85 -2.34 -15.71
CA LEU A 122 0.94 -3.38 -16.73
C LEU A 122 1.88 -2.99 -17.88
N ASP A 123 1.49 -2.02 -18.72
CA ASP A 123 2.17 -1.74 -19.99
C ASP A 123 3.66 -1.42 -19.84
N ARG A 124 4.03 -0.60 -18.85
CA ARG A 124 5.43 -0.18 -18.65
C ARG A 124 6.38 -1.34 -18.34
N HIS A 125 5.85 -2.45 -17.83
CA HIS A 125 6.65 -3.61 -17.45
C HIS A 125 6.86 -4.59 -18.60
N LEU A 126 6.09 -4.50 -19.69
CA LEU A 126 6.13 -5.46 -20.79
C LEU A 126 7.49 -5.59 -21.48
N PRO A 127 8.25 -4.51 -21.75
CA PRO A 127 9.53 -4.63 -22.47
C PRO A 127 10.53 -5.55 -21.78
N GLU A 128 10.53 -5.58 -20.45
CA GLU A 128 11.51 -6.33 -19.64
C GLU A 128 10.91 -7.57 -18.98
N HIS A 129 9.59 -7.61 -18.78
CA HIS A 129 8.94 -8.60 -17.92
C HIS A 129 7.75 -9.31 -18.55
N LYS A 130 7.63 -9.28 -19.89
CA LYS A 130 6.52 -9.93 -20.62
C LYS A 130 6.20 -11.33 -20.12
N ASP A 131 7.21 -12.18 -19.94
CA ASP A 131 7.05 -13.59 -19.56
C ASP A 131 7.13 -13.82 -18.05
N ARG A 132 7.34 -12.76 -17.25
CA ARG A 132 7.32 -12.83 -15.79
C ARG A 132 5.89 -12.96 -15.30
N VAL A 133 5.66 -13.83 -14.32
CA VAL A 133 4.36 -13.93 -13.64
C VAL A 133 4.05 -12.62 -12.89
N CYS A 134 2.89 -12.04 -13.18
CA CYS A 134 2.38 -10.84 -12.52
C CYS A 134 1.23 -11.12 -11.55
N PHE A 135 0.54 -12.25 -11.72
CA PHE A 135 -0.62 -12.60 -10.91
C PHE A 135 -0.63 -14.10 -10.61
N TYR A 136 -0.66 -14.45 -9.32
CA TYR A 136 -0.92 -15.81 -8.86
C TYR A 136 -2.35 -15.87 -8.36
N PHE A 137 -3.09 -16.87 -8.83
CA PHE A 137 -4.44 -17.16 -8.42
C PHE A 137 -4.49 -18.54 -7.80
N GLU A 138 -5.09 -18.60 -6.62
CA GLU A 138 -5.41 -19.81 -5.89
C GLU A 138 -6.92 -19.83 -5.72
N GLY A 139 -7.54 -20.87 -6.26
CA GLY A 139 -8.97 -21.10 -6.15
C GLY A 139 -9.34 -21.63 -4.76
N ASN A 140 -10.65 -21.75 -4.53
CA ASN A 140 -11.15 -22.37 -3.31
C ASN A 140 -10.77 -23.86 -3.22
N ASP A 141 -10.63 -24.51 -4.38
CA ASP A 141 -10.06 -25.84 -4.50
C ASP A 141 -8.53 -25.69 -4.66
N PRO A 142 -7.71 -26.29 -3.77
CA PRO A 142 -6.25 -26.23 -3.87
C PRO A 142 -5.68 -26.75 -5.21
N GLU A 143 -6.42 -27.61 -5.92
CA GLU A 143 -6.03 -28.09 -7.26
C GLU A 143 -6.24 -27.03 -8.34
N VAL A 144 -7.05 -26.01 -8.07
CA VAL A 144 -7.33 -24.90 -8.99
C VAL A 144 -6.35 -23.77 -8.72
N ALA A 145 -5.19 -23.83 -9.37
CA ALA A 145 -4.22 -22.74 -9.38
C ALA A 145 -3.99 -22.22 -10.81
N ARG A 146 -3.76 -20.91 -10.94
CA ARG A 146 -3.37 -20.30 -12.21
C ARG A 146 -2.33 -19.22 -11.97
N SER A 147 -1.34 -19.15 -12.86
CA SER A 147 -0.47 -17.99 -12.98
C SER A 147 -0.78 -17.24 -14.27
N LEU A 148 -0.64 -15.92 -14.23
CA LEU A 148 -0.70 -15.06 -15.41
C LEU A 148 0.60 -14.27 -15.52
N THR A 149 1.21 -14.32 -16.70
CA THR A 149 2.34 -13.45 -17.05
C THR A 149 1.87 -12.05 -17.41
N TYR A 150 2.77 -11.06 -17.36
CA TYR A 150 2.45 -9.69 -17.82
C TYR A 150 1.89 -9.67 -19.24
N GLY A 151 2.44 -10.48 -20.16
CA GLY A 151 1.97 -10.56 -21.55
C GLY A 151 0.56 -11.14 -21.67
N GLN A 152 0.23 -12.18 -20.89
CA GLN A 152 -1.12 -12.76 -20.86
C GLN A 152 -2.13 -11.81 -20.25
N MET A 153 -1.76 -11.14 -19.15
CA MET A 153 -2.60 -10.14 -18.49
C MET A 153 -2.87 -8.95 -19.42
N TYR A 154 -1.83 -8.46 -20.11
CA TYR A 154 -1.95 -7.39 -21.11
C TYR A 154 -2.92 -7.74 -22.23
N THR A 155 -2.79 -8.95 -22.79
CA THR A 155 -3.66 -9.40 -23.89
C THR A 155 -5.12 -9.40 -23.44
N GLN A 156 -5.43 -10.02 -22.29
CA GLN A 156 -6.79 -10.07 -21.75
C GLN A 156 -7.35 -8.67 -21.42
N VAL A 157 -6.53 -7.78 -20.86
CA VAL A 157 -6.93 -6.40 -20.55
C VAL A 157 -7.24 -5.60 -21.81
N VAL A 158 -6.41 -5.73 -22.86
CA VAL A 158 -6.62 -5.04 -24.13
C VAL A 158 -7.88 -5.56 -24.84
N GLU A 159 -8.08 -6.87 -24.87
CA GLU A 159 -9.27 -7.49 -25.45
C GLU A 159 -10.54 -6.98 -24.77
N LEU A 160 -10.60 -7.05 -23.43
CA LEU A 160 -11.76 -6.58 -22.68
C LEU A 160 -11.96 -5.06 -22.84
N ALA A 161 -10.89 -4.26 -22.79
CA ALA A 161 -10.99 -2.82 -23.01
C ALA A 161 -11.58 -2.48 -24.39
N ASN A 162 -11.19 -3.22 -25.43
CA ASN A 162 -11.73 -3.05 -26.77
C ASN A 162 -13.20 -3.46 -26.84
N VAL A 163 -13.61 -4.55 -26.18
CA VAL A 163 -15.02 -4.95 -26.09
C VAL A 163 -15.86 -3.85 -25.41
N LEU A 164 -15.42 -3.36 -24.25
CA LEU A 164 -16.10 -2.29 -23.51
C LEU A 164 -16.26 -1.03 -24.36
N LYS A 165 -15.22 -0.64 -25.09
CA LYS A 165 -15.23 0.56 -25.92
C LYS A 165 -16.03 0.41 -27.22
N LEU A 166 -15.81 -0.67 -27.96
CA LEU A 166 -16.33 -0.83 -29.32
C LEU A 166 -17.74 -1.42 -29.36
N GLN A 167 -18.05 -2.36 -28.46
CA GLN A 167 -19.36 -3.04 -28.44
C GLN A 167 -20.34 -2.34 -27.50
N TYR A 168 -19.88 -1.90 -26.33
CA TYR A 168 -20.73 -1.28 -25.32
C TYR A 168 -20.64 0.26 -25.30
N GLY A 169 -19.76 0.85 -26.12
CA GLY A 169 -19.67 2.31 -26.26
C GLY A 169 -19.14 3.05 -25.02
N ILE A 170 -18.49 2.35 -24.09
CA ILE A 170 -18.02 2.93 -22.83
C ILE A 170 -16.93 3.98 -23.11
N CYS A 171 -17.14 5.16 -22.54
CA CYS A 171 -16.30 6.34 -22.70
C CYS A 171 -15.61 6.72 -21.38
N LYS A 172 -14.64 7.64 -21.48
CA LYS A 172 -13.95 8.18 -20.31
C LYS A 172 -14.96 8.87 -19.38
N GLY A 173 -14.93 8.49 -18.10
CA GLY A 173 -15.82 9.02 -17.06
C GLY A 173 -17.10 8.20 -16.84
N ASP A 174 -17.39 7.25 -17.71
CA ASP A 174 -18.51 6.32 -17.49
C ASP A 174 -18.23 5.40 -16.31
N ARG A 175 -19.30 4.99 -15.62
CA ARG A 175 -19.20 4.11 -14.45
C ARG A 175 -19.52 2.68 -14.86
N VAL A 176 -18.65 1.74 -14.48
CA VAL A 176 -18.83 0.31 -14.74
C VAL A 176 -18.87 -0.41 -13.40
N ALA A 177 -20.02 -1.03 -13.09
CA ALA A 177 -20.14 -1.88 -11.91
C ALA A 177 -19.53 -3.26 -12.19
N ILE A 178 -18.63 -3.71 -11.32
CA ILE A 178 -17.94 -4.99 -11.44
C ILE A 178 -18.39 -5.87 -10.27
N TYR A 179 -19.23 -6.86 -10.56
CA TYR A 179 -19.68 -7.84 -9.59
C TYR A 179 -19.06 -9.20 -9.89
N LEU A 180 -17.81 -9.37 -9.48
CA LEU A 180 -17.01 -10.58 -9.70
C LEU A 180 -16.38 -11.05 -8.37
N PRO A 181 -16.20 -12.36 -8.17
CA PRO A 181 -15.46 -12.88 -7.03
C PRO A 181 -13.95 -12.60 -7.17
N MET A 182 -13.14 -13.10 -6.23
CA MET A 182 -11.67 -13.00 -6.22
C MET A 182 -11.02 -13.89 -7.28
N ILE A 183 -11.34 -13.66 -8.56
CA ILE A 183 -10.79 -14.38 -9.71
C ILE A 183 -9.96 -13.45 -10.59
N PRO A 184 -9.05 -13.96 -11.45
CA PRO A 184 -8.21 -13.13 -12.30
C PRO A 184 -8.99 -12.16 -13.20
N ALA A 185 -10.19 -12.56 -13.63
CA ALA A 185 -11.07 -11.73 -14.44
C ALA A 185 -11.48 -10.42 -13.75
N ALA A 186 -11.52 -10.37 -12.41
CA ALA A 186 -11.81 -9.14 -11.67
C ALA A 186 -10.68 -8.11 -11.86
N ALA A 187 -9.42 -8.54 -11.73
CA ALA A 187 -8.27 -7.68 -11.98
C ALA A 187 -8.21 -7.23 -13.45
N VAL A 188 -8.51 -8.14 -14.39
CA VAL A 188 -8.60 -7.81 -15.83
C VAL A 188 -9.68 -6.75 -16.07
N ALA A 189 -10.86 -6.90 -15.48
CA ALA A 189 -11.97 -5.95 -15.62
C ALA A 189 -11.64 -4.56 -15.05
N MET A 190 -11.02 -4.50 -13.88
CA MET A 190 -10.60 -3.23 -13.27
C MET A 190 -9.54 -2.52 -14.13
N LEU A 191 -8.52 -3.25 -14.60
CA LEU A 191 -7.47 -2.68 -15.46
C LEU A 191 -8.01 -2.27 -16.83
N ALA A 192 -8.95 -3.03 -17.40
CA ALA A 192 -9.61 -2.67 -18.66
C ALA A 192 -10.41 -1.36 -18.53
N CYS A 193 -11.17 -1.19 -17.44
CA CYS A 193 -11.88 0.06 -17.14
C CYS A 193 -10.88 1.23 -16.98
N ALA A 194 -9.82 1.03 -16.20
CA ALA A 194 -8.77 2.04 -16.01
C ALA A 194 -8.05 2.41 -17.32
N ARG A 195 -7.87 1.45 -18.24
CA ARG A 195 -7.22 1.67 -19.54
C ARG A 195 -8.00 2.66 -20.41
N ILE A 196 -9.32 2.52 -20.46
CA ILE A 196 -10.20 3.39 -21.26
C ILE A 196 -10.63 4.66 -20.50
N GLY A 197 -10.30 4.77 -19.21
CA GLY A 197 -10.65 5.91 -18.37
C GLY A 197 -12.08 5.85 -17.82
N ALA A 198 -12.69 4.67 -17.79
CA ALA A 198 -13.92 4.41 -17.07
C ALA A 198 -13.66 4.29 -15.57
N VAL A 199 -14.68 4.59 -14.76
CA VAL A 199 -14.65 4.49 -13.29
C VAL A 199 -15.25 3.15 -12.89
N SER A 200 -14.41 2.23 -12.42
CA SER A 200 -14.88 0.96 -11.87
C SER A 200 -15.52 1.17 -10.49
N SER A 201 -16.71 0.64 -10.29
CA SER A 201 -17.37 0.48 -8.99
C SER A 201 -17.36 -0.99 -8.63
N VAL A 202 -16.67 -1.34 -7.54
CA VAL A 202 -16.53 -2.73 -7.05
C VAL A 202 -17.39 -2.90 -5.80
#